data_AF-A0A3D1TYD7-F1
#
_entry.id   AF-A0A3D1TYD7-F1
#
_cell.length_a   1.000
_cell.length_b   1.000
_cell.length_c   1.000
_cell.angle_alpha   90.00
_cell.angle_beta   90.00
_cell.angle_gamma   90.00
#
_symmetry.space_group_name_H-M   'P 1'
#
loop_
_entity.id
_entity.type
_entity.pdbx_description
1 polymer ?
#
loop_
_entity_poly.entity_id
_entity_poly.type
_entity_poly.pdbx_seq_one_letter_code
_entity_poly.pdbx_strand_id
1 'polypeptide(L)'
;MDLRLYSRVLWRFRVIVVVGFVLALGLTVLTVARVSFKNGRPAVSYRQQETWQSTTRIFVTQGGNPLVRAVSTKVIPIGPQTNGTSNYVPVQSDPTRFASWAALYANLATSDDVRRFMVRKGPLPGAVQANTEQVPGLGTPLPFLSLSGVATTPEAALVTARRATEALISYVKKQQDELKLPADQRV
;
A
#
# COMPACT_ATOMS: atom_id res chain seq x y z
N MET A 1 -10.01 -39.40 31.26
CA MET A 1 -10.96 -39.52 30.13
C MET A 1 -10.74 -40.85 29.45
N ASP A 2 -11.79 -41.65 29.26
CA ASP A 2 -11.67 -43.05 28.86
C ASP A 2 -11.83 -43.23 27.33
N LEU A 3 -10.75 -42.98 26.59
CA LEU A 3 -10.71 -42.99 25.12
C LEU A 3 -11.14 -44.33 24.49
N ARG A 4 -10.95 -45.44 25.22
CA ARG A 4 -11.31 -46.79 24.77
C ARG A 4 -12.83 -47.02 24.72
N LEU A 5 -13.58 -46.37 25.59
CA LEU A 5 -15.04 -46.47 25.60
C LEU A 5 -15.63 -45.72 24.39
N TYR A 6 -15.15 -44.49 24.15
CA TYR A 6 -15.60 -43.64 23.04
C TYR A 6 -15.28 -44.25 21.66
N SER A 7 -14.09 -44.82 21.48
CA SER A 7 -13.72 -45.44 20.19
C SER A 7 -14.60 -46.64 19.85
N ARG A 8 -15.02 -47.43 20.84
CA ARG A 8 -15.91 -48.59 20.64
C ARG A 8 -17.31 -48.16 20.19
N VAL A 9 -17.83 -47.06 20.74
CA VAL A 9 -19.12 -46.47 20.31
C VAL A 9 -19.03 -45.95 18.88
N LEU A 10 -17.96 -45.20 18.54
CA LEU A 10 -17.71 -44.74 17.17
C LEU A 10 -17.63 -45.90 16.17
N TRP A 11 -16.99 -47.01 16.56
CA TRP A 11 -16.87 -48.19 15.71
C TRP A 11 -18.21 -48.87 15.45
N ARG A 12 -19.10 -48.90 16.45
CA ARG A 12 -20.46 -49.44 16.27
C ARG A 12 -21.27 -48.58 15.30
N PHE A 13 -21.06 -47.27 15.27
CA PHE A 13 -21.71 -46.33 14.35
C PHE A 13 -20.85 -45.96 13.12
N ARG A 14 -19.91 -46.83 12.70
CA ARG A 14 -18.95 -46.55 11.62
C ARG A 14 -19.59 -46.02 10.32
N VAL A 15 -20.79 -46.48 9.98
CA VAL A 15 -21.49 -46.02 8.76
C VAL A 15 -21.87 -44.55 8.87
N ILE A 16 -22.44 -44.13 10.00
CA ILE A 16 -22.82 -42.73 10.25
C ILE A 16 -21.56 -41.85 10.27
N VAL A 17 -20.49 -42.33 10.90
CA VAL A 17 -19.20 -41.61 10.95
C VAL A 17 -18.62 -41.42 9.55
N VAL A 18 -18.59 -42.48 8.73
CA VAL A 18 -18.06 -42.41 7.35
C VAL A 18 -18.92 -41.50 6.49
N VAL A 19 -20.25 -41.61 6.55
CA VAL A 19 -21.15 -40.74 5.77
C VAL A 19 -20.97 -39.28 6.21
N GLY A 20 -20.94 -39.00 7.50
CA GLY A 20 -20.70 -37.66 8.03
C GLY A 20 -19.34 -37.10 7.58
N PHE A 21 -18.29 -37.93 7.59
CA PHE A 21 -16.97 -37.54 7.11
C PHE A 21 -16.95 -37.23 5.62
N VAL A 22 -17.55 -38.07 4.78
CA VAL A 22 -17.64 -37.85 3.33
C VAL A 22 -18.44 -36.57 3.03
N LEU A 23 -19.52 -36.34 3.75
CA LEU A 23 -20.36 -35.15 3.60
C LEU A 23 -19.60 -33.89 4.03
N ALA A 24 -18.86 -33.93 5.13
CA ALA A 24 -18.00 -32.84 5.57
C ALA A 24 -16.89 -32.53 4.55
N LEU A 25 -16.28 -33.57 3.95
CA LEU A 25 -15.24 -33.41 2.94
C LEU A 25 -15.82 -32.82 1.64
N GLY A 26 -17.01 -33.27 1.23
CA GLY A 26 -17.75 -32.69 0.10
C GLY A 26 -18.09 -31.22 0.33
N LEU A 27 -18.59 -30.86 1.52
CA LEU A 27 -18.85 -29.47 1.91
C LEU A 27 -17.57 -28.63 1.89
N THR A 28 -16.45 -29.18 2.39
CA THR A 28 -15.14 -28.51 2.38
C THR A 28 -14.67 -28.22 0.95
N VAL A 29 -14.88 -29.13 0.00
CA VAL A 29 -14.59 -28.85 -1.41
C VAL A 29 -15.52 -27.78 -1.98
N LEU A 30 -16.81 -27.80 -1.62
CA LEU A 30 -17.81 -26.82 -2.07
C LEU A 30 -17.62 -25.42 -1.50
N THR A 31 -16.91 -25.26 -0.37
CA THR A 31 -16.56 -23.93 0.15
C THR A 31 -15.49 -23.25 -0.69
N VAL A 32 -14.52 -24.01 -1.23
CA VAL A 32 -13.42 -23.49 -2.04
C VAL A 32 -13.77 -23.44 -3.52
N ALA A 33 -14.46 -24.46 -4.01
CA ALA A 33 -14.81 -24.60 -5.42
C ALA A 33 -16.24 -24.15 -5.70
N ARG A 34 -16.44 -23.50 -6.85
CA ARG A 34 -17.74 -23.22 -7.44
C ARG A 34 -18.03 -24.32 -8.44
N VAL A 35 -19.02 -25.16 -8.14
CA VAL A 35 -19.55 -26.13 -9.08
C VAL A 35 -20.60 -25.41 -9.93
N SER A 36 -20.38 -25.33 -11.23
CA SER A 36 -21.33 -24.79 -12.20
C SER A 36 -21.71 -25.86 -13.21
N PHE A 37 -22.97 -25.90 -13.63
CA PHE A 37 -23.43 -26.82 -14.68
C PHE A 37 -23.53 -26.03 -15.99
N LYS A 38 -22.43 -25.94 -16.74
CA LYS A 38 -22.45 -25.40 -18.11
C LYS A 38 -22.62 -26.56 -19.09
N ASN A 39 -23.62 -26.48 -19.96
CA ASN A 39 -23.90 -27.46 -21.02
C ASN A 39 -24.07 -28.91 -20.52
N GLY A 40 -24.69 -29.11 -19.36
CA GLY A 40 -24.94 -30.44 -18.79
C GLY A 40 -23.71 -31.16 -18.23
N ARG A 41 -22.55 -30.50 -18.15
CA ARG A 41 -21.33 -31.03 -17.53
C ARG A 41 -21.00 -30.26 -16.25
N PRO A 42 -20.68 -30.94 -15.13
CA PRO A 42 -20.19 -30.27 -13.94
C PRO A 42 -18.82 -29.65 -14.25
N ALA A 43 -18.76 -28.32 -14.28
CA ALA A 43 -17.54 -27.54 -14.40
C ALA A 43 -17.18 -26.99 -13.01
N VAL A 44 -16.03 -27.42 -12.50
CA VAL A 44 -15.47 -26.98 -11.22
C VAL A 44 -14.52 -25.81 -11.49
N SER A 45 -14.84 -24.62 -10.97
CA SER A 45 -13.98 -23.44 -11.04
C SER A 45 -13.66 -22.96 -9.62
N TYR A 46 -12.44 -22.47 -9.38
CA TYR A 46 -12.08 -21.92 -8.06
C TYR A 46 -12.91 -20.66 -7.76
N ARG A 47 -13.40 -20.49 -6.52
CA ARG A 47 -14.23 -19.32 -6.17
C ARG A 47 -13.43 -18.02 -6.09
N GLN A 48 -12.18 -18.09 -5.64
CA GLN A 48 -11.31 -16.92 -5.48
C GLN A 48 -10.33 -16.83 -6.64
N GLN A 49 -10.31 -15.69 -7.32
CA GLN A 49 -9.26 -15.39 -8.26
C GLN A 49 -7.99 -15.04 -7.49
N GLU A 50 -6.84 -15.50 -7.98
CA GLU A 50 -5.56 -15.10 -7.41
C GLU A 50 -5.44 -13.58 -7.41
N THR A 51 -5.07 -13.01 -6.27
CA THR A 51 -4.87 -11.58 -6.12
C THR A 51 -3.37 -11.30 -6.11
N TRP A 52 -2.92 -10.57 -7.11
CA TRP A 52 -1.52 -10.19 -7.28
C TRP A 52 -1.33 -8.74 -6.83
N GLN A 53 -0.24 -8.49 -6.12
CA GLN A 53 0.14 -7.17 -5.64
C GLN A 53 1.55 -6.81 -6.10
N SER A 54 1.71 -5.61 -6.65
CA SER A 54 3.01 -5.00 -6.95
C SER A 54 3.14 -3.70 -6.18
N THR A 55 4.21 -3.56 -5.38
CA THR A 55 4.43 -2.40 -4.50
C THR A 55 5.61 -1.57 -4.99
N THR A 56 5.42 -0.26 -5.11
CA THR A 56 6.48 0.72 -5.34
C THR A 56 6.68 1.54 -4.07
N ARG A 57 7.93 1.71 -3.65
CA ARG A 57 8.29 2.56 -2.51
C ARG A 57 8.87 3.87 -3.00
N ILE A 58 8.24 4.97 -2.60
CA ILE A 58 8.64 6.33 -2.93
C ILE A 58 9.20 6.97 -1.67
N PHE A 59 10.44 7.46 -1.76
CA PHE A 59 11.05 8.23 -0.69
C PHE A 59 10.66 9.71 -0.83
N VAL A 60 10.02 10.26 0.21
CA VAL A 60 9.55 11.65 0.24
C VAL A 60 10.66 12.53 0.79
N THR A 61 11.21 13.41 -0.04
CA THR A 61 12.36 14.24 0.32
C THR A 61 12.36 15.53 -0.49
N GLN A 62 13.09 16.55 -0.06
CA GLN A 62 13.27 17.77 -0.83
C GLN A 62 14.51 17.70 -1.73
N GLY A 63 14.56 18.59 -2.72
CA GLY A 63 15.74 18.77 -3.57
C GLY A 63 17.04 18.92 -2.75
N GLY A 64 18.11 18.26 -3.20
CA GLY A 64 19.43 18.35 -2.55
C GLY A 64 19.68 17.37 -1.39
N ASN A 65 18.77 16.42 -1.16
CA ASN A 65 18.87 15.30 -0.19
C ASN A 65 19.27 15.74 1.24
N PRO A 66 18.31 16.26 2.03
CA PRO A 66 18.56 16.71 3.39
C PRO A 66 19.05 15.61 4.34
N LEU A 67 18.71 14.33 4.10
CA LEU A 67 19.11 13.26 5.01
C LEU A 67 20.64 13.07 5.09
N VAL A 68 21.37 13.49 4.05
CA VAL A 68 22.84 13.40 4.00
C VAL A 68 23.50 14.71 4.45
N ARG A 69 22.72 15.76 4.75
CA ARG A 69 23.23 17.06 5.16
C ARG A 69 23.09 17.22 6.67
N ALA A 70 24.23 17.35 7.35
CA ALA A 70 24.26 17.63 8.79
C ALA A 70 23.83 19.06 9.15
N VAL A 71 23.82 19.98 8.18
CA VAL A 71 23.52 21.42 8.39
C VAL A 71 22.51 21.90 7.36
N SER A 72 21.46 22.56 7.83
CA SER A 72 20.44 23.17 6.97
C SER A 72 20.87 24.57 6.53
N THR A 73 20.64 24.88 5.25
CA THR A 73 21.03 26.15 4.63
C THR A 73 20.07 27.29 4.96
N LYS A 74 18.91 27.00 5.56
CA LYS A 74 17.93 28.03 5.93
C LYS A 74 18.28 28.57 7.31
N VAL A 75 18.54 29.86 7.40
CA VAL A 75 18.86 30.56 8.65
C VAL A 75 17.74 31.53 9.00
N ILE A 76 17.37 31.59 10.29
CA ILE A 76 16.43 32.60 10.81
C ILE A 76 17.24 33.65 11.57
N PRO A 77 17.07 34.95 11.30
CA PRO A 77 17.71 36.01 12.08
C PRO A 77 17.08 36.07 13.48
N ILE A 78 17.91 36.01 14.53
CA ILE A 78 17.46 36.11 15.91
C ILE A 78 17.81 37.51 16.44
N GLY A 79 16.82 38.41 16.42
CA GLY A 79 16.91 39.73 17.06
C GLY A 79 17.46 40.86 16.18
N PRO A 80 17.34 42.13 16.64
CA PRO A 80 17.85 43.29 15.93
C PRO A 80 19.38 43.25 15.82
N GLN A 81 19.89 43.69 14.67
CA GLN A 81 21.33 43.73 14.39
C GLN A 81 22.05 44.67 15.35
N THR A 82 22.70 44.12 16.37
CA THR A 82 23.65 44.88 17.20
C THR A 82 25.06 44.61 16.67
N ASN A 83 25.72 45.64 16.14
CA ASN A 83 27.12 45.63 15.69
C ASN A 83 27.48 44.72 14.49
N GLY A 84 26.63 44.65 13.46
CA GLY A 84 27.02 44.07 12.15
C GLY A 84 27.17 42.54 12.09
N THR A 85 27.11 41.84 13.23
CA THR A 85 27.10 40.38 13.30
C THR A 85 25.66 39.88 13.40
N SER A 86 25.13 39.36 12.29
CA SER A 86 23.81 38.71 12.30
C SER A 86 23.93 37.31 12.93
N ASN A 87 23.26 37.11 14.06
CA ASN A 87 23.14 35.78 14.68
C ASN A 87 22.11 34.96 13.92
N TYR A 88 22.61 33.99 13.15
CA TYR A 88 21.83 33.06 12.36
C TYR A 88 21.77 31.70 13.06
N VAL A 89 20.56 31.16 13.26
CA VAL A 89 20.41 29.75 13.68
C VAL A 89 20.00 28.91 12.46
N PRO A 90 20.72 27.82 12.16
CA PRO A 90 20.36 26.90 11.09
C PRO A 90 19.06 26.16 11.44
N VAL A 91 18.07 26.23 10.55
CA VAL A 91 16.77 25.55 10.67
C VAL A 91 16.97 24.07 10.34
N GLN A 92 17.32 23.25 11.33
CA GLN A 92 17.56 21.82 11.13
C GLN A 92 16.40 21.16 10.37
N SER A 93 16.72 20.39 9.32
CA SER A 93 15.72 19.67 8.52
C SER A 93 15.11 18.57 9.38
N ASP A 94 13.91 18.82 9.89
CA ASP A 94 13.18 17.88 10.74
C ASP A 94 12.73 16.64 9.94
N PRO A 95 13.27 15.44 10.21
CA PRO A 95 12.88 14.21 9.52
C PRO A 95 11.40 13.85 9.71
N THR A 96 10.79 14.28 10.82
CA THR A 96 9.39 13.97 11.13
C THR A 96 8.42 14.67 10.17
N ARG A 97 8.81 15.85 9.65
CA ARG A 97 8.02 16.58 8.65
C ARG A 97 7.81 15.76 7.37
N PHE A 98 8.85 15.07 6.90
CA PHE A 98 8.76 14.22 5.69
C PHE A 98 7.90 12.99 5.92
N ALA A 99 7.90 12.43 7.14
CA ALA A 99 7.00 11.34 7.51
C ALA A 99 5.52 11.79 7.50
N SER A 100 5.22 12.99 8.02
CA SER A 100 3.87 13.58 7.91
C SER A 100 3.47 13.84 6.46
N TRP A 101 4.39 14.28 5.61
CA TRP A 101 4.13 14.45 4.18
C TRP A 101 3.89 13.14 3.46
N ALA A 102 4.62 12.07 3.80
CA ALA A 102 4.35 10.74 3.26
C ALA A 102 2.90 10.30 3.57
N ALA A 103 2.39 10.60 4.78
CA ALA A 103 1.00 10.32 5.13
C ALA A 103 -0.01 11.13 4.31
N LEU A 104 0.26 12.42 4.07
CA LEU A 104 -0.58 13.25 3.20
C LEU A 104 -0.55 12.75 1.75
N TYR A 105 0.63 12.39 1.23
CA TYR A 105 0.76 11.85 -0.12
C TYR A 105 0.12 10.48 -0.29
N ALA A 106 0.07 9.64 0.77
CA ALA A 106 -0.68 8.39 0.75
C ALA A 106 -2.16 8.64 0.51
N ASN A 107 -2.77 9.56 1.27
CA ASN A 107 -4.17 9.95 1.08
C ASN A 107 -4.40 10.60 -0.29
N LEU A 108 -3.45 11.41 -0.76
CA LEU A 108 -3.55 12.04 -2.06
C LEU A 108 -3.47 11.03 -3.21
N ALA A 109 -2.66 9.99 -3.09
CA ALA A 109 -2.47 9.01 -4.15
C ALA A 109 -3.73 8.19 -4.48
N THR A 110 -4.64 8.05 -3.52
CA THR A 110 -5.95 7.40 -3.70
C THR A 110 -7.07 8.39 -4.00
N SER A 111 -6.78 9.70 -4.05
CA SER A 111 -7.76 10.74 -4.35
C SER A 111 -8.26 10.70 -5.80
N ASP A 112 -9.45 11.27 -6.02
CA ASP A 112 -10.04 11.37 -7.35
C ASP A 112 -9.20 12.20 -8.32
N ASP A 113 -8.48 13.21 -7.83
CA ASP A 113 -7.62 14.04 -8.66
C ASP A 113 -6.45 13.24 -9.23
N VAL A 114 -5.75 12.45 -8.41
CA VAL A 114 -4.68 11.56 -8.91
C VAL A 114 -5.28 10.46 -9.79
N ARG A 115 -6.46 9.94 -9.45
CA ARG A 115 -7.17 8.95 -10.27
C ARG A 115 -7.49 9.47 -11.67
N ARG A 116 -7.86 10.75 -11.81
CA ARG A 116 -8.05 11.38 -13.12
C ARG A 116 -6.77 11.36 -13.96
N PHE A 117 -5.58 11.51 -13.34
CA PHE A 117 -4.31 11.36 -14.05
C PHE A 117 -4.05 9.90 -14.45
N MET A 118 -4.37 8.94 -13.58
CA MET A 118 -4.18 7.52 -13.85
C MET A 118 -4.99 7.03 -15.07
N VAL A 119 -6.25 7.45 -15.18
CA VAL A 119 -7.16 6.97 -16.23
C VAL A 119 -6.95 7.65 -17.59
N ARG A 120 -6.13 8.71 -17.68
CA ARG A 120 -5.78 9.36 -18.97
C ARG A 120 -5.11 8.39 -19.95
N LYS A 121 -4.41 7.38 -19.44
CA LYS A 121 -3.75 6.33 -20.23
C LYS A 121 -4.66 5.12 -20.50
N GLY A 122 -5.97 5.26 -20.28
CA GLY A 122 -6.97 4.21 -20.44
C GLY A 122 -7.44 3.60 -19.11
N PRO A 123 -8.35 2.61 -19.16
CA PRO A 123 -8.91 1.99 -17.97
C PRO A 123 -7.82 1.38 -17.08
N LEU A 124 -8.03 1.43 -15.78
CA LEU A 124 -7.15 0.81 -14.79
C LEU A 124 -7.48 -0.70 -14.71
N PRO A 125 -6.48 -1.59 -14.88
CA PRO A 125 -6.71 -3.04 -14.85
C PRO A 125 -6.77 -3.60 -13.42
N GLY A 126 -6.71 -2.73 -12.40
CA GLY A 126 -6.69 -3.10 -10.99
C GLY A 126 -7.03 -1.93 -10.06
N ALA A 127 -6.89 -2.16 -8.76
CA ALA A 127 -7.09 -1.17 -7.71
C ALA A 127 -5.74 -0.66 -7.18
N VAL A 128 -5.74 0.57 -6.64
CA VAL A 128 -4.56 1.20 -6.04
C VAL A 128 -4.76 1.30 -4.54
N GLN A 129 -3.72 0.97 -3.79
CA GLN A 129 -3.63 1.18 -2.35
C GLN A 129 -2.37 1.98 -2.06
N ALA A 130 -2.44 2.84 -1.04
CA ALA A 130 -1.34 3.71 -0.66
C ALA A 130 -1.23 3.73 0.85
N ASN A 131 -0.05 3.42 1.39
CA ASN A 131 0.22 3.37 2.82
C ASN A 131 1.57 4.01 3.12
N THR A 132 1.71 4.60 4.30
CA THR A 132 3.03 4.99 4.82
C THR A 132 3.74 3.79 5.42
N GLU A 133 5.03 3.66 5.15
CA GLU A 133 5.86 2.69 5.86
C GLU A 133 6.12 3.16 7.29
N GLN A 134 6.25 2.19 8.20
CA GLN A 134 6.55 2.44 9.62
C GLN A 134 7.72 1.55 10.04
N VAL A 135 8.46 1.96 11.06
CA VAL A 135 9.47 1.09 11.67
C VAL A 135 8.76 -0.06 12.40
N PRO A 136 9.06 -1.33 12.05
CA PRO A 136 8.45 -2.47 12.72
C PRO A 136 8.68 -2.43 14.24
N GLY A 137 7.61 -2.65 15.01
CA GLY A 137 7.65 -2.68 16.47
C GLY A 137 7.63 -1.32 17.17
N LEU A 138 7.98 -0.23 16.47
CA LEU A 138 7.99 1.13 17.05
C LEU A 138 6.81 1.99 16.58
N GLY A 139 6.18 1.68 15.44
CA GLY A 139 5.06 2.45 14.89
C GLY A 139 5.44 3.85 14.40
N THR A 140 6.72 4.23 14.50
CA THR A 140 7.23 5.51 14.00
C THR A 140 7.10 5.56 12.49
N PRO A 141 6.40 6.56 11.92
CA PRO A 141 6.24 6.68 10.49
C PRO A 141 7.57 7.04 9.84
N LEU A 142 7.86 6.38 8.72
CA LEU A 142 9.01 6.68 7.90
C LEU A 142 8.62 7.63 6.77
N PRO A 143 9.57 8.41 6.22
CA PRO A 143 9.37 9.24 5.04
C PRO A 143 9.27 8.41 3.74
N PHE A 144 8.69 7.21 3.80
CA PHE A 144 8.43 6.37 2.64
C PHE A 144 6.93 6.18 2.45
N LEU A 145 6.50 6.38 1.21
CA LEU A 145 5.17 6.07 0.71
C LEU A 145 5.23 4.76 -0.06
N SER A 146 4.41 3.80 0.32
CA SER A 146 4.22 2.54 -0.41
C SER A 146 2.94 2.61 -1.23
N LEU A 147 3.09 2.51 -2.55
CA LEU A 147 2.01 2.46 -3.53
C LEU A 147 1.89 1.07 -4.13
N SER A 148 0.77 0.43 -3.89
CA SER A 148 0.50 -0.93 -4.32
C SER A 148 -0.58 -0.95 -5.40
N GLY A 149 -0.29 -1.59 -6.52
CA GLY A 149 -1.29 -2.00 -7.50
C GLY A 149 -1.75 -3.42 -7.21
N VAL A 150 -3.06 -3.62 -7.10
CA VAL A 150 -3.69 -4.91 -6.82
C VAL A 150 -4.56 -5.32 -8.01
N ALA A 151 -4.33 -6.51 -8.57
CA ALA A 151 -5.06 -7.00 -9.73
C ALA A 151 -5.13 -8.54 -9.77
N THR A 152 -5.86 -9.09 -10.74
CA THR A 152 -6.04 -10.54 -10.92
C THR A 152 -4.88 -11.22 -11.68
N THR A 153 -3.91 -10.43 -12.15
CA THR A 153 -2.71 -10.92 -12.85
C THR A 153 -1.49 -10.10 -12.41
N PRO A 154 -0.28 -10.68 -12.37
CA PRO A 154 0.92 -9.96 -11.95
C PRO A 154 1.25 -8.75 -12.85
N GLU A 155 1.04 -8.87 -14.15
CA GLU A 155 1.30 -7.79 -15.12
C GLU A 155 0.36 -6.59 -14.87
N ALA A 156 -0.94 -6.86 -14.66
CA ALA A 156 -1.90 -5.81 -14.34
C ALA A 156 -1.58 -5.12 -13.00
N ALA A 157 -1.12 -5.86 -11.99
CA ALA A 157 -0.73 -5.30 -10.71
C ALA A 157 0.47 -4.35 -10.87
N LEU A 158 1.49 -4.77 -11.63
CA LEU A 158 2.65 -3.95 -11.97
C LEU A 158 2.27 -2.68 -12.75
N VAL A 159 1.45 -2.82 -13.80
CA VAL A 159 0.98 -1.69 -14.60
C VAL A 159 0.19 -0.70 -13.75
N THR A 160 -0.67 -1.20 -12.87
CA THR A 160 -1.46 -0.37 -11.94
C THR A 160 -0.56 0.40 -10.98
N ALA A 161 0.42 -0.26 -10.36
CA ALA A 161 1.37 0.36 -9.44
C ALA A 161 2.22 1.45 -10.12
N ARG A 162 2.72 1.17 -11.34
CA ARG A 162 3.48 2.14 -12.14
C ARG A 162 2.64 3.35 -12.53
N ARG A 163 1.42 3.13 -13.03
CA ARG A 163 0.51 4.22 -13.39
C ARG A 163 0.15 5.09 -12.19
N ALA A 164 -0.09 4.49 -11.02
CA ALA A 164 -0.35 5.23 -9.79
C ALA A 164 0.84 6.10 -9.38
N THR A 165 2.05 5.54 -9.43
CA THR A 165 3.30 6.25 -9.14
C THR A 165 3.51 7.44 -10.08
N GLU A 166 3.41 7.21 -11.39
CA GLU A 166 3.56 8.26 -12.40
C GLU A 166 2.49 9.35 -12.28
N ALA A 167 1.25 8.96 -11.99
CA ALA A 167 0.14 9.89 -11.82
C ALA A 167 0.34 10.78 -10.60
N LEU A 168 0.76 10.20 -9.46
CA LEU A 168 1.04 10.97 -8.25
C LEU A 168 2.19 11.96 -8.49
N ILE A 169 3.31 11.50 -9.06
CA ILE A 169 4.47 12.36 -9.34
C ILE A 169 4.06 13.50 -10.30
N SER A 170 3.32 13.19 -11.36
CA SER A 170 2.85 14.17 -12.34
C SER A 170 1.88 15.18 -11.70
N TYR A 171 1.00 14.72 -10.83
CA TYR A 171 0.06 15.59 -10.10
C TYR A 171 0.80 16.55 -9.17
N VAL A 172 1.71 16.04 -8.33
CA VAL A 172 2.50 16.85 -7.39
C VAL A 172 3.33 17.88 -8.16
N LYS A 173 3.99 17.47 -9.25
CA LYS A 173 4.74 18.38 -10.10
C LYS A 173 3.85 19.49 -10.68
N LYS A 174 2.67 19.15 -11.19
CA LYS A 174 1.71 20.14 -11.69
C LYS A 174 1.32 21.15 -10.61
N GLN A 175 1.03 20.69 -9.40
CA GLN A 175 0.69 21.56 -8.27
C GLN A 175 1.87 22.50 -7.91
N GLN A 176 3.09 21.99 -7.87
CA GLN A 176 4.29 22.79 -7.60
C GLN A 176 4.54 23.84 -8.69
N ASP A 177 4.33 23.48 -9.95
CA ASP A 177 4.48 24.37 -11.10
C ASP A 177 3.39 25.47 -11.10
N GLU A 178 2.14 25.12 -10.80
CA GLU A 178 1.02 26.07 -10.67
C GLU A 178 1.26 27.09 -9.54
N LEU A 179 1.88 26.64 -8.45
CA LEU A 179 2.28 27.49 -7.31
C LEU A 179 3.61 28.23 -7.53
N LYS A 180 4.27 28.05 -8.68
CA LYS A 180 5.56 28.67 -9.03
C LYS A 180 6.64 28.45 -7.97
N LEU A 181 6.64 27.28 -7.33
CA LEU A 181 7.60 26.99 -6.27
C LEU A 181 9.03 26.91 -6.85
N PRO A 182 10.01 27.62 -6.25
CA PRO A 182 11.43 27.47 -6.57
C PRO A 182 11.90 26.01 -6.42
N ALA A 183 12.87 25.58 -7.23
CA ALA A 183 13.31 24.18 -7.27
C ALA A 183 13.87 23.66 -5.93
N ASP A 184 14.47 24.53 -5.13
CA ASP A 184 14.98 24.27 -3.78
C ASP A 184 13.87 24.10 -2.73
N GLN A 185 12.63 24.46 -3.08
CA GLN A 185 11.45 24.36 -2.21
C GLN A 185 10.49 23.23 -2.63
N ARG A 186 10.85 22.44 -3.65
CA ARG A 186 10.06 21.32 -4.17
C ARG A 186 10.39 20.00 -3.44
N VAL A 187 9.39 19.13 -3.41
CA VAL A 187 9.39 17.77 -2.82
C VAL A 187 9.18 16.75 -3.93
#